data_AF-A0A2G9UNC3-F1
#
_entry.id   AF-A0A2G9UNC3-F1
#
_cell.length_a   1.000
_cell.length_b   1.000
_cell.length_c   1.000
_cell.angle_alpha   90.00
_cell.angle_beta   90.00
_cell.angle_gamma   90.00
#
_symmetry.space_group_name_H-M   'P 1'
#
loop_
_entity.id
_entity.type
_entity.pdbx_description
1 polymer ?
#
loop_
_entity_poly.entity_id
_entity_poly.type
_entity_poly.pdbx_seq_one_letter_code
_entity_poly.pdbx_strand_id
1 'polypeptide(L)'
;MFTLILCEYIKVDKELTNYLNDLMKNKSTPSMHGAILGMAAVVRAHPFTTPPTIKPMLRALCGVTSHNAELQKTATTALREFRRTHRENWEKTAKLLGSDLVYKIENAIAPLYYA
;
A
#
# COMPACT_ATOMS: atom_id res chain seq x y z
N MET A 1 1.64 -8.65 12.18
CA MET A 1 0.32 -8.86 11.54
C MET A 1 0.44 -9.34 10.09
N PHE A 2 1.29 -8.77 9.24
CA PHE A 2 1.44 -9.23 7.83
C PHE A 2 1.79 -10.73 7.70
N THR A 3 2.51 -11.29 8.67
CA THR A 3 2.89 -12.72 8.71
C THR A 3 1.68 -13.66 8.72
N LEU A 4 0.60 -13.28 9.39
CA LEU A 4 -0.64 -14.07 9.45
C LEU A 4 -1.43 -14.00 8.14
N ILE A 5 -1.30 -12.90 7.40
CA ILE A 5 -1.91 -12.74 6.07
C ILE A 5 -1.10 -13.53 5.04
N LEU A 6 0.24 -13.49 5.15
CA LEU A 6 1.17 -14.20 4.27
C LEU A 6 0.98 -15.72 4.32
N CYS A 7 0.76 -16.30 5.52
CA CYS A 7 0.49 -17.72 5.67
C CYS A 7 -0.99 -18.11 5.48
N GLU A 8 -1.81 -17.19 4.96
CA GLU A 8 -3.24 -17.38 4.71
C GLU A 8 -4.10 -17.72 5.94
N TYR A 9 -3.56 -17.53 7.15
CA TYR A 9 -4.31 -17.69 8.39
C TYR A 9 -5.41 -16.62 8.52
N ILE A 10 -5.10 -15.39 8.09
CA ILE A 10 -6.09 -14.30 7.94
C ILE A 10 -6.29 -14.05 6.45
N LYS A 11 -7.53 -14.17 5.97
CA LYS A 11 -7.90 -13.88 4.59
C LYS A 11 -8.20 -12.40 4.40
N VAL A 12 -7.81 -11.87 3.24
CA VAL A 12 -8.09 -10.49 2.86
C VAL A 12 -9.46 -10.45 2.18
N ASP A 13 -10.48 -10.27 3.00
CA ASP A 13 -11.87 -10.20 2.54
C ASP A 13 -12.30 -8.75 2.21
N LYS A 14 -13.44 -8.64 1.52
CA LYS A 14 -14.06 -7.34 1.20
C LYS A 14 -14.40 -6.54 2.46
N GLU A 15 -14.80 -7.24 3.54
CA GLU A 15 -15.12 -6.63 4.83
C GLU A 15 -13.90 -5.94 5.45
N LEU A 16 -12.75 -6.62 5.51
CA LEU A 16 -11.50 -6.04 6.00
C LEU A 16 -11.09 -4.82 5.16
N THR A 17 -11.24 -4.92 3.84
CA THR A 17 -10.91 -3.82 2.93
C THR A 17 -11.81 -2.60 3.17
N ASN A 18 -13.12 -2.81 3.36
CA ASN A 18 -14.08 -1.75 3.67
C ASN A 18 -13.78 -1.11 5.04
N TYR A 19 -13.51 -1.93 6.06
CA TYR A 19 -13.14 -1.47 7.39
C TYR A 19 -11.91 -0.56 7.36
N LEU A 20 -10.85 -0.97 6.65
CA LEU A 20 -9.64 -0.14 6.50
C LEU A 20 -9.92 1.16 5.74
N ASN A 21 -10.76 1.12 4.70
CA ASN A 21 -11.17 2.31 3.96
C ASN A 21 -11.98 3.29 4.81
N ASP A 22 -12.86 2.79 5.68
CA ASP A 22 -13.67 3.64 6.54
C ASP A 22 -12.85 4.25 7.68
N LEU A 23 -11.88 3.50 8.22
CA LEU A 23 -10.90 4.05 9.16
C LEU A 23 -10.04 5.16 8.53
N MET A 24 -9.69 5.04 7.24
CA MET A 24 -8.92 6.06 6.52
C MET A 24 -9.69 7.37 6.33
N LYS A 25 -11.02 7.33 6.31
CA LYS A 25 -11.88 8.53 6.23
C LYS A 25 -12.06 9.25 7.58
N ASN A 26 -11.59 8.64 8.67
CA ASN A 26 -11.76 9.20 10.00
C ASN A 26 -10.86 10.44 10.19
N LYS A 27 -11.32 11.43 10.97
CA LYS A 27 -10.55 12.64 11.29
C LYS A 27 -9.40 12.37 12.26
N SER A 28 -9.46 11.27 13.03
CA SER A 28 -8.48 10.92 14.04
C SER A 28 -7.17 10.38 13.43
N THR A 29 -6.04 11.03 13.71
CA THR A 29 -4.71 10.61 13.25
C THR A 29 -4.35 9.16 13.61
N PRO A 30 -4.54 8.68 14.86
CA PRO A 30 -4.30 7.28 15.20
C PRO A 30 -5.12 6.29 14.37
N SER A 31 -6.40 6.58 14.11
CA SER A 31 -7.27 5.73 13.30
C SER A 31 -6.80 5.65 11.85
N MET A 32 -6.43 6.78 11.25
CA MET A 32 -5.84 6.82 9.91
C MET A 32 -4.50 6.08 9.85
N HIS A 33 -3.64 6.25 10.86
CA HIS A 33 -2.35 5.57 10.90
C HIS A 33 -2.52 4.06 10.99
N GLY A 34 -3.44 3.60 11.84
CA GLY A 34 -3.81 2.19 11.93
C GLY A 34 -4.32 1.62 10.61
N ALA A 35 -5.14 2.40 9.87
CA ALA A 35 -5.60 2.00 8.53
C ALA A 35 -4.43 1.87 7.54
N ILE A 36 -3.53 2.85 7.50
CA ILE A 36 -2.35 2.84 6.63
C ILE A 36 -1.44 1.65 6.97
N LEU A 37 -1.21 1.38 8.25
CA LEU A 37 -0.44 0.22 8.71
C LEU A 37 -1.10 -1.11 8.31
N GLY A 38 -2.43 -1.20 8.41
CA GLY A 38 -3.19 -2.37 7.98
C GLY A 38 -3.10 -2.60 6.47
N MET A 39 -3.30 -1.57 5.66
CA MET A 39 -3.14 -1.64 4.20
C MET A 39 -1.69 -1.97 3.80
N ALA A 40 -0.71 -1.39 4.49
CA ALA A 40 0.70 -1.71 4.30
C ALA A 40 1.00 -3.18 4.62
N ALA A 41 0.40 -3.73 5.68
CA ALA A 41 0.56 -5.13 6.04
C ALA A 41 -0.01 -6.07 4.95
N VAL A 42 -1.17 -5.74 4.39
CA VAL A 42 -1.77 -6.52 3.29
C VAL A 42 -0.87 -6.48 2.05
N VAL A 43 -0.43 -5.30 1.62
CA VAL A 43 0.45 -5.17 0.45
C VAL A 43 1.76 -5.96 0.65
N ARG A 44 2.35 -5.88 1.84
CA ARG A 44 3.60 -6.59 2.16
C ARG A 44 3.42 -8.10 2.35
N ALA A 45 2.20 -8.58 2.58
CA ALA A 45 1.90 -10.00 2.68
C ALA A 45 1.91 -10.71 1.31
N HIS A 46 2.03 -9.97 0.21
CA HIS A 46 2.15 -10.51 -1.14
C HIS A 46 3.48 -10.05 -1.77
N PRO A 47 4.64 -10.55 -1.32
CA PRO A 47 5.95 -10.03 -1.76
C PRO A 47 6.30 -10.36 -3.22
N PHE A 48 5.77 -11.45 -3.78
CA PHE A 48 6.12 -11.92 -5.13
C PHE A 48 4.92 -12.04 -6.07
N THR A 49 3.74 -11.65 -5.58
CA THR A 49 2.49 -11.76 -6.32
C THR A 49 1.71 -10.46 -6.19
N THR A 50 0.96 -10.12 -7.23
CA THR A 50 0.13 -8.90 -7.26
C THR A 50 -1.33 -9.29 -7.45
N PRO A 51 -2.02 -9.81 -6.41
CA PRO A 51 -3.44 -10.12 -6.51
C PRO A 51 -4.26 -8.86 -6.85
N PRO A 52 -5.35 -8.96 -7.63
CA PRO A 52 -6.20 -7.81 -7.93
C PRO A 52 -6.75 -7.09 -6.69
N THR A 53 -6.89 -7.82 -5.57
CA THR A 53 -7.37 -7.32 -4.27
C THR A 53 -6.46 -6.26 -3.64
N ILE A 54 -5.16 -6.23 -3.96
CA ILE A 54 -4.24 -5.25 -3.37
C ILE A 54 -4.25 -3.90 -4.11
N LYS A 55 -4.76 -3.85 -5.35
CA LYS A 55 -4.75 -2.63 -6.17
C LYS A 55 -5.45 -1.43 -5.51
N PRO A 56 -6.63 -1.58 -4.88
CA PRO A 56 -7.28 -0.48 -4.17
C PRO A 56 -6.44 0.04 -3.00
N MET A 57 -5.77 -0.86 -2.28
CA MET A 57 -4.91 -0.48 -1.15
C MET A 57 -3.65 0.26 -1.62
N LEU A 58 -3.03 -0.17 -2.72
CA LEU A 58 -1.92 0.56 -3.34
C LEU A 58 -2.33 1.98 -3.76
N ARG A 59 -3.52 2.14 -4.36
CA ARG A 59 -4.07 3.47 -4.70
C ARG A 59 -4.27 4.33 -3.46
N ALA A 60 -4.87 3.77 -2.41
CA ALA A 60 -5.12 4.46 -1.16
C ALA A 60 -3.81 4.95 -0.51
N LEU A 61 -2.78 4.09 -0.48
CA LEU A 61 -1.45 4.44 0.03
C LEU A 61 -0.78 5.56 -0.78
N CYS A 62 -0.92 5.56 -2.11
CA CYS A 62 -0.41 6.65 -2.94
C CYS A 62 -1.12 8.00 -2.70
N GLY A 63 -2.36 7.97 -2.18
CA GLY A 63 -3.14 9.16 -1.88
C GLY A 63 -2.81 9.80 -0.53
N VAL A 64 -1.94 9.19 0.29
CA VAL A 64 -1.55 9.75 1.59
C VAL A 64 -0.58 10.92 1.36
N THR A 65 -1.05 12.14 1.60
CA THR A 65 -0.30 13.38 1.35
C THR A 65 0.51 13.85 2.56
N SER A 66 1.39 14.82 2.32
CA SER A 66 2.39 15.36 3.24
C SER A 66 1.86 16.18 4.43
N HIS A 67 0.54 16.35 4.58
CA HIS A 67 -0.03 17.06 5.73
C HIS A 67 0.30 16.40 7.07
N ASN A 68 0.64 15.11 7.07
CA ASN A 68 1.21 14.43 8.23
C ASN A 68 2.41 13.57 7.80
N ALA A 69 3.61 13.99 8.19
CA ALA A 69 4.87 13.36 7.80
C ALA A 69 4.97 11.88 8.26
N GLU A 70 4.38 11.52 9.40
CA GLU A 70 4.43 10.14 9.91
C GLU A 70 3.53 9.21 9.09
N LEU A 71 2.34 9.67 8.72
CA LEU A 71 1.43 8.94 7.84
C LEU A 71 2.06 8.74 6.46
N GLN A 72 2.60 9.81 5.89
CA GLN A 72 3.29 9.78 4.60
C GLN A 72 4.49 8.83 4.63
N LYS A 73 5.36 8.93 5.65
CA LYS A 73 6.52 8.05 5.81
C LYS A 73 6.11 6.58 5.86
N THR A 74 5.03 6.27 6.57
CA THR A 74 4.51 4.90 6.68
C THR A 74 4.03 4.38 5.32
N ALA A 75 3.23 5.18 4.60
CA ALA A 75 2.74 4.83 3.27
C ALA A 75 3.88 4.66 2.26
N THR A 76 4.80 5.62 2.18
CA THR A 76 5.97 5.58 1.29
C THR A 76 6.87 4.37 1.57
N THR A 77 7.07 4.02 2.84
CA THR A 77 7.86 2.83 3.22
C THR A 77 7.20 1.55 2.71
N ALA A 78 5.87 1.43 2.84
CA ALA A 78 5.12 0.28 2.32
C ALA A 78 5.23 0.18 0.79
N LEU A 79 5.05 1.30 0.08
CA LEU A 79 5.18 1.36 -1.38
C LEU A 79 6.59 1.03 -1.86
N ARG A 80 7.62 1.52 -1.15
CA ARG A 80 9.03 1.23 -1.47
C ARG A 80 9.34 -0.25 -1.29
N GLU A 81 8.85 -0.87 -0.22
CA GLU A 81 9.02 -2.32 0.00
C GLU A 81 8.27 -3.15 -1.05
N PHE A 82 7.06 -2.76 -1.43
CA PHE A 82 6.34 -3.38 -2.54
C PHE A 82 7.14 -3.30 -3.85
N ARG A 83 7.63 -2.12 -4.20
CA ARG A 83 8.44 -1.91 -5.42
C ARG A 83 9.73 -2.72 -5.41
N ARG A 84 10.39 -2.79 -4.25
CA ARG A 84 11.65 -3.54 -4.03
C ARG A 84 11.45 -5.04 -4.23
N THR A 85 10.39 -5.60 -3.65
CA THR A 85 10.10 -7.05 -3.73
C THR A 85 9.63 -7.49 -5.12
N HIS A 86 8.98 -6.60 -5.88
CA HIS A 86 8.54 -6.85 -7.25
C HIS A 86 9.56 -6.42 -8.32
N ARG A 87 10.82 -6.16 -7.94
CA ARG A 87 11.84 -5.59 -8.84
C ARG A 87 12.06 -6.43 -10.09
N GLU A 88 12.26 -7.73 -9.92
CA GLU A 88 12.59 -8.66 -11.02
C GLU A 88 11.42 -8.84 -11.99
N ASN A 89 10.19 -8.81 -11.49
CA ASN A 89 8.98 -9.02 -12.29
C ASN A 89 8.17 -7.73 -12.48
N TRP A 90 8.84 -6.58 -12.44
CA TRP A 90 8.16 -5.28 -12.45
C TRP A 90 7.39 -5.04 -13.73
N GLU A 91 7.91 -5.46 -14.89
CA GLU A 91 7.24 -5.26 -16.17
C GLU A 91 5.85 -5.92 -16.19
N LYS A 92 5.74 -7.17 -15.70
CA LYS A 92 4.44 -7.86 -15.58
C LYS A 92 3.55 -7.21 -14.54
N THR A 93 4.13 -6.82 -13.40
CA THR A 93 3.39 -6.14 -12.32
C THR A 93 2.84 -4.80 -12.80
N ALA A 94 3.60 -4.01 -13.54
CA ALA A 94 3.20 -2.73 -14.10
C ALA A 94 2.04 -2.88 -15.10
N LYS A 95 2.08 -3.91 -15.96
CA LYS A 95 0.96 -4.25 -16.86
C LYS A 95 -0.32 -4.58 -16.08
N LEU A 96 -0.21 -5.30 -14.97
CA LEU A 96 -1.35 -5.60 -14.10
C LEU A 96 -1.89 -4.35 -13.39
N LEU A 97 -1.02 -3.49 -12.86
CA LEU A 97 -1.41 -2.29 -12.11
C LEU A 97 -2.00 -1.19 -13.01
N GLY A 98 -1.53 -1.10 -14.25
CA GLY A 98 -1.86 -0.03 -15.18
C GLY A 98 -0.95 1.20 -15.00
N SER A 99 -0.76 1.96 -16.08
CA SER A 99 0.19 3.08 -16.16
C SER A 99 -0.06 4.18 -15.12
N ASP A 100 -1.32 4.54 -14.88
CA ASP A 100 -1.70 5.58 -13.89
C ASP A 100 -1.24 5.22 -12.48
N LEU A 101 -1.49 3.99 -12.04
CA LEU A 101 -1.12 3.55 -10.70
C LEU A 101 0.40 3.39 -10.58
N VAL A 102 1.07 2.89 -11.62
CA VAL A 102 2.53 2.81 -11.67
C VAL A 102 3.15 4.19 -11.51
N TYR A 103 2.67 5.19 -12.26
CA TYR A 103 3.14 6.57 -12.14
C TYR A 103 3.00 7.12 -10.71
N LYS A 104 1.82 6.90 -10.09
CA LYS A 104 1.57 7.33 -8.71
C LYS A 104 2.50 6.65 -7.70
N ILE A 105 2.78 5.36 -7.87
CA ILE A 105 3.70 4.62 -7.00
C ILE A 105 5.12 5.18 -7.13
N GLU A 106 5.63 5.33 -8.37
CA GLU A 106 6.98 5.83 -8.63
C GLU A 106 7.17 7.25 -8.08
N ASN A 107 6.15 8.12 -8.24
CA ASN A 107 6.17 9.47 -7.68
C ASN A 107 6.14 9.47 -6.14
N ALA A 108 5.35 8.58 -5.52
CA ALA A 108 5.22 8.50 -4.06
C ALA A 108 6.47 7.94 -3.36
N ILE A 109 7.29 7.14 -4.06
CA ILE A 109 8.53 6.56 -3.50
C ILE A 109 9.78 7.38 -3.81
N ALA A 110 9.69 8.33 -4.74
CA ALA A 110 10.77 9.21 -5.16
C ALA A 110 11.39 9.91 -3.94
N PRO A 111 12.72 9.80 -3.75
CA PRO A 111 13.41 10.56 -2.71
C PRO A 111 13.28 12.07 -2.92
N LEU A 112 13.26 12.83 -1.81
CA LEU A 112 13.09 14.29 -1.80
C LEU A 112 14.12 15.05 -2.64
N TYR A 113 15.31 14.48 -2.87
CA TYR A 113 16.37 15.10 -3.68
C TYR A 113 16.19 14.93 -5.19
N TYR A 114 15.11 14.25 -5.63
CA TYR A 114 14.70 14.16 -7.03
C TYR A 114 13.56 15.13 -7.40
N ALA A 115 13.10 15.97 -6.46
CA ALA A 115 12.03 16.94 -6.66
C ALA A 115 12.54 18.26 -7.24
#